data_AF-A0A841PB48-F1
#
_entry.id   AF-A0A841PB48-F1
#
_cell.length_a   1.000
_cell.length_b   1.000
_cell.length_c   1.000
_cell.angle_alpha   90.00
_cell.angle_beta   90.00
_cell.angle_gamma   90.00
#
_symmetry.space_group_name_H-M   'P 1'
#
loop_
_entity.id
_entity.type
_entity.pdbx_description
1 polymer ?
#
loop_
_entity_poly.entity_id
_entity_poly.type
_entity_poly.pdbx_seq_one_letter_code
_entity_poly.pdbx_strand_id
1 'polypeptide(L)' 'MPHRSTIVKTGNGPVTAIAVLMVGLMAVGMVFLVLGGALYLNEQPSDQRALSSLPARSIQATDSSAAN' A
#
# COMPACT_ATOMS: atom_id res chain seq x y z
N MET A 1 15.50 61.91 -14.75
CA MET A 1 15.85 61.22 -13.49
C MET A 1 15.21 59.83 -13.51
N PRO A 2 15.97 58.73 -13.64
CA PRO A 2 15.38 57.39 -13.75
C PRO A 2 15.10 56.81 -12.36
N HIS A 3 13.83 56.53 -12.08
CA HIS A 3 13.38 55.87 -10.87
C HIS A 3 13.72 54.37 -10.96
N ARG A 4 14.80 53.92 -10.30
CA ARG A 4 15.12 52.50 -10.17
C ARG A 4 14.29 51.90 -9.04
N SER A 5 13.22 51.19 -9.39
CA SER A 5 12.56 50.25 -8.49
C SER A 5 13.53 49.09 -8.23
N THR A 6 14.10 49.04 -7.03
CA THR A 6 14.84 47.87 -6.55
C THR A 6 13.81 46.87 -6.06
N ILE A 7 13.40 45.96 -6.94
CA ILE A 7 12.61 44.79 -6.56
C ILE A 7 13.49 43.95 -5.66
N VAL A 8 13.31 44.09 -4.34
CA VAL A 8 14.01 43.28 -3.34
C VAL A 8 13.53 41.85 -3.51
N LYS A 9 14.38 41.02 -4.12
CA LYS A 9 14.16 39.59 -4.29
C LYS A 9 14.39 38.93 -2.93
N THR A 10 13.36 38.84 -2.11
CA THR A 10 13.40 38.15 -0.81
C THR A 10 13.82 36.70 -1.06
N GLY A 11 15.01 36.31 -0.56
CA GLY A 11 15.68 35.05 -0.87
C GLY A 11 14.94 33.77 -0.46
N ASN A 12 13.78 33.89 0.18
CA ASN A 12 12.88 32.77 0.46
C ASN A 12 11.66 32.88 -0.46
N GLY A 13 11.84 32.54 -1.73
CA GLY A 13 10.81 32.61 -2.75
C GLY A 13 9.69 31.57 -2.56
N PRO A 14 8.66 31.57 -3.42
CA PRO A 14 7.55 30.59 -3.38
C PRO A 14 8.03 29.13 -3.47
N VAL A 15 9.26 28.91 -3.93
CA VAL A 15 9.93 27.61 -3.99
C VAL A 15 9.95 26.91 -2.63
N THR A 16 10.24 27.62 -1.53
CA THR A 16 10.27 27.00 -0.20
C THR A 16 8.87 26.53 0.22
N ALA A 17 7.83 27.33 -0.06
CA ALA A 17 6.45 26.94 0.21
C ALA A 17 6.01 25.73 -0.63
N ILE A 18 6.42 25.69 -1.91
CA ILE A 18 6.15 24.55 -2.80
C ILE A 18 6.87 23.29 -2.30
N ALA A 19 8.12 23.42 -1.84
CA ALA A 19 8.88 22.30 -1.29
C ALA A 19 8.20 21.72 -0.04
N VAL A 20 7.77 22.59 0.89
CA VAL A 20 7.03 22.16 2.09
C VAL A 20 5.70 21.49 1.71
N LEU A 21 4.97 22.05 0.74
CA LEU A 21 3.74 21.45 0.23
C LEU A 21 3.98 20.04 -0.33
N MET A 22 5.01 19.88 -1.18
CA MET A 22 5.36 18.58 -1.78
C MET A 22 5.73 17.55 -0.73
N VAL A 23 6.56 17.93 0.25
CA VAL A 23 6.95 17.05 1.36
C VAL A 23 5.74 16.66 2.21
N GLY A 24 4.86 17.61 2.51
CA GLY A 24 3.63 17.36 3.24
C GLY A 24 2.71 16.36 2.53
N LEU A 25 2.51 16.55 1.21
CA LEU A 25 1.71 15.64 0.40
C LEU A 25 2.33 14.23 0.32
N MET A 26 3.65 14.12 0.18
CA MET A 26 4.34 12.83 0.22
C MET A 26 4.14 12.12 1.57
N ALA A 27 4.29 12.84 2.68
CA ALA A 27 4.14 12.27 4.01
C ALA A 27 2.71 11.75 4.23
N VAL A 28 1.70 12.55 3.87
CA VAL A 28 0.29 12.13 3.95
C VAL A 28 0.03 10.91 3.06
N GLY A 29 0.52 10.92 1.83
CA GLY A 29 0.37 9.79 0.90
C GLY A 29 0.99 8.50 1.42
N MET A 30 2.17 8.57 2.03
CA MET A 30 2.84 7.40 2.62
C MET A 30 2.06 6.82 3.80
N VAL A 31 1.48 7.66 4.66
CA VAL A 31 0.63 7.19 5.77
C VAL A 31 -0.59 6.45 5.23
N PHE A 32 -1.26 6.98 4.20
CA PHE A 32 -2.40 6.31 3.55
C PHE A 32 -1.99 5.01 2.86
N LEU A 33 -0.83 4.97 2.21
CA LEU A 33 -0.34 3.77 1.56
C LEU A 33 -0.02 2.66 2.56
N VAL A 34 0.65 3.00 3.67
CA VAL A 34 0.99 2.04 4.72
C VAL A 34 -0.25 1.57 5.44
N LEU A 35 -1.14 2.47 5.87
CA LEU A 35 -2.35 2.10 6.60
C LEU A 35 -3.35 1.38 5.70
N GLY A 36 -3.59 1.89 4.49
CA GLY A 36 -4.45 1.26 3.50
C GLY A 36 -3.91 -0.09 3.05
N GLY A 37 -2.59 -0.21 2.84
CA GLY A 37 -1.95 -1.48 2.53
C GLY A 37 -2.03 -2.47 3.69
N ALA A 38 -1.76 -2.03 4.92
CA ALA A 38 -1.89 -2.88 6.10
C ALA A 38 -3.32 -3.43 6.24
N LEU A 39 -4.34 -2.59 6.04
CA LEU A 39 -5.74 -3.02 6.06
C LEU A 39 -6.01 -4.00 4.91
N TYR A 40 -5.70 -3.61 3.67
CA TYR A 40 -5.92 -4.43 2.47
C TYR A 40 -5.26 -5.81 2.53
N LEU A 41 -4.05 -5.91 3.08
CA LEU A 41 -3.36 -7.18 3.26
C LEU A 41 -3.84 -7.96 4.49
N ASN A 42 -4.34 -7.31 5.54
CA ASN A 42 -4.92 -7.99 6.71
C ASN A 42 -6.21 -8.73 6.33
N GLU A 43 -6.95 -8.20 5.36
CA GLU A 43 -8.13 -8.86 4.77
C GLU A 43 -7.77 -10.03 3.84
N GLN A 44 -6.48 -10.25 3.54
CA GLN A 44 -6.03 -11.45 2.85
C GLN A 44 -5.59 -12.49 3.90
N PRO A 45 -6.47 -13.40 4.34
CA PRO A 45 -6.10 -14.43 5.29
C PRO A 45 -4.95 -15.24 4.69
N SER A 46 -4.03 -15.64 5.56
CA SER A 46 -2.87 -16.47 5.27
C SER A 46 -3.25 -17.93 4.90
N ASP A 47 -4.33 -18.11 4.14
CA ASP A 47 -4.83 -19.38 3.61
C ASP A 47 -3.90 -19.97 2.54
N GLN A 48 -2.80 -19.29 2.20
CA GLN A 48 -1.71 -19.93 1.44
C GLN A 48 -1.02 -21.05 2.22
N ARG A 49 -1.18 -21.12 3.56
CA ARG A 49 -0.72 -22.27 4.37
C ARG A 49 -1.74 -23.43 4.41
N ALA A 50 -2.97 -23.21 3.93
CA ALA A 50 -3.97 -24.28 3.75
C ALA A 50 -3.83 -24.98 2.38
N LEU A 51 -3.19 -24.36 1.40
CA LEU A 51 -2.94 -24.96 0.08
C LEU A 51 -1.65 -25.80 0.01
N SER A 52 -0.81 -25.80 1.06
CA SER A 52 0.41 -26.63 1.15
C SER A 52 0.26 -27.84 2.08
N SER A 53 -0.90 -28.05 2.73
CA SER A 53 -1.17 -29.34 3.37
C SER A 53 -1.53 -30.33 2.28
N LEU A 54 -0.61 -31.29 2.05
CA LEU A 54 -0.77 -32.52 1.27
C LEU A 54 -2.23 -32.89 0.97
N PRO A 55 -2.59 -33.32 -0.26
CA PRO A 55 -3.92 -33.84 -0.57
C PRO A 55 -4.11 -35.19 0.14
N ALA A 56 -4.43 -35.15 1.44
CA ALA A 56 -4.83 -36.30 2.21
C ALA A 56 -6.33 -36.48 2.01
N ARG A 57 -6.68 -37.33 1.03
CA ARG A 57 -7.86 -38.23 0.99
C ARG A 57 -8.49 -38.30 -0.41
N SER A 58 -7.83 -38.99 -1.34
CA SER A 58 -8.54 -39.79 -2.35
C SER A 58 -9.04 -41.08 -1.68
N ILE A 59 -10.14 -41.02 -0.92
CA ILE A 59 -10.93 -42.24 -0.70
C ILE A 59 -11.87 -42.36 -1.89
N GLN A 60 -11.27 -42.76 -3.01
CA GLN A 60 -11.92 -43.62 -3.99
C GLN A 60 -11.80 -45.02 -3.40
N ALA A 61 -12.78 -45.38 -2.58
CA ALA A 61 -13.13 -46.76 -2.28
C ALA A 61 -14.64 -46.90 -2.48
N THR A 62 -15.07 -46.54 -3.69
CA THR A 62 -16.13 -47.30 -4.36
C THR A 62 -15.55 -48.71 -4.56
N ASP A 63 -16.37 -49.74 -4.28
CA ASP A 63 -16.09 -51.18 -4.36
C ASP A 63 -15.39 -51.82 -3.15
N SER A 64 -16.17 -52.13 -2.11
CA SER A 64 -16.15 -53.44 -1.41
C SER A 64 -17.18 -53.46 -0.27
N SER A 65 -18.45 -53.69 -0.57
CA SER A 65 -19.29 -54.59 0.25
C SER A 65 -20.60 -54.87 -0.48
N ALA A 66 -20.53 -55.76 -1.46
CA ALA A 66 -21.66 -56.63 -1.73
C ALA A 66 -21.93 -57.53 -0.51
N ALA A 67 -23.18 -57.93 -0.34
CA ALA A 67 -23.68 -59.02 0.51
C ALA A 67 -23.63 -58.85 2.05
N ASN A 68 -24.74 -58.38 2.62
CA ASN A 68 -25.66 -59.20 3.46
C ASN A 68 -26.93 -58.39 3.77
#